data_AF-A0A2H3DA46-F1
#
_entry.id   AF-A0A2H3DA46-F1
#
_cell.length_a   1.000
_cell.length_b   1.000
_cell.length_c   1.000
_cell.angle_alpha   90.00
_cell.angle_beta   90.00
_cell.angle_gamma   90.00
#
_symmetry.space_group_name_H-M   'P 1'
#
loop_
_entity.id
_entity.type
_entity.pdbx_description
1 polymer ?
#
loop_
_entity_poly.entity_id
_entity_poly.type
_entity_poly.pdbx_seq_one_letter_code
_entity_poly.pdbx_strand_id
1 'polypeptide(L)' 'YHRKVYIYTSAITMFYTPSDLSGIGGMMHEHIQTTCSWRKGPGCYNCVFAQADENLLGFHGLHVAQVLLFFSI' A
#
# COMPACT_ATOMS: atom_id res chain seq x y z
N TYR A 1 0.26 -28.33 12.27
CA TYR A 1 1.29 -27.28 12.15
C TYR A 1 0.69 -25.93 12.49
N HIS A 2 1.13 -25.26 13.56
CA HIS A 2 0.71 -23.90 13.91
C HIS A 2 1.88 -22.95 13.67
N ARG A 3 1.76 -22.10 12.64
CA ARG A 3 2.71 -21.00 12.41
C ARG A 3 2.15 -19.72 13.03
N LYS A 4 3.04 -18.87 13.53
CA LYS A 4 2.66 -17.54 14.01
C LYS A 4 2.39 -16.65 12.81
N VAL A 5 1.35 -15.83 12.89
CA VAL A 5 1.07 -14.78 11.92
C VAL A 5 1.20 -13.45 12.66
N TYR A 6 1.99 -12.54 12.10
CA TYR A 6 2.17 -11.19 12.60
C TYR A 6 1.27 -10.24 11.84
N ILE A 7 0.70 -9.28 12.55
CA ILE A 7 -0.20 -8.25 11.99
C ILE A 7 0.48 -6.91 12.11
N TYR A 8 0.47 -6.13 11.02
CA TYR A 8 1.00 -4.77 10.99
C TYR A 8 -0.10 -3.79 10.57
N THR A 9 -0.08 -2.61 11.19
CA THR A 9 -1.04 -1.52 10.92
C THR A 9 -0.54 -0.54 9.87
N SER A 10 0.65 -0.78 9.31
CA SER A 10 1.17 -0.02 8.18
C SER A 10 2.28 -0.77 7.47
N ALA A 11 2.55 -0.37 6.23
CA ALA A 11 3.69 -0.80 5.43
C ALA A 11 4.32 0.41 4.73
N ILE A 12 5.61 0.30 4.38
CA ILE A 12 6.31 1.30 3.58
C ILE A 12 6.66 0.64 2.25
N THR A 13 6.32 1.30 1.14
CA THR A 13 6.82 0.93 -0.18
C THR A 13 7.89 1.92 -0.60
N MET A 14 8.94 1.42 -1.23
CA MET A 14 10.03 2.22 -1.78
C MET A 14 10.15 1.87 -3.26
N PHE A 15 10.03 2.86 -4.13
CA PHE A 15 10.10 2.65 -5.57
C PHE A 15 10.77 3.83 -6.26
N TYR A 16 11.36 3.55 -7.41
CA TYR A 16 12.00 4.57 -8.22
C TYR A 16 10.98 5.21 -9.16
N THR A 17 10.83 6.51 -9.02
CA THR A 17 10.02 7.38 -9.86
C THR A 17 10.94 8.43 -10.48
N PRO A 18 11.23 8.35 -11.79
CA PRO A 18 12.03 9.35 -12.50
C PRO A 18 11.19 10.60 -12.77
N SER A 19 10.60 11.18 -11.72
CA SER A 19 9.79 12.40 -11.80
C SER A 19 10.48 13.51 -11.01
N ASP A 20 10.36 14.75 -11.47
CA ASP A 20 10.96 15.91 -10.79
C ASP A 20 10.41 16.08 -9.36
N LEU A 21 9.17 15.62 -9.10
CA LEU A 21 8.54 15.63 -7.78
C LEU A 21 9.24 14.69 -6.77
N SER A 22 9.97 13.69 -7.26
CA SER A 22 10.65 12.67 -6.45
C SER A 22 12.02 13.12 -5.95
N GLY A 23 12.46 14.31 -6.34
CA GLY A 23 13.73 14.90 -5.89
C GLY A 23 14.98 14.24 -6.50
N ILE A 24 16.15 14.71 -6.05
CA ILE A 24 17.45 14.24 -6.53
C ILE A 24 17.62 12.76 -6.15
N GLY A 25 17.70 11.89 -7.17
CA GLY A 25 17.87 10.44 -6.99
C GLY A 25 16.61 9.62 -7.27
N GLY A 26 15.44 10.24 -7.45
CA GLY A 26 14.21 9.60 -7.93
C GLY A 26 13.61 8.51 -7.05
N MET A 27 14.14 8.28 -5.84
CA MET A 27 13.59 7.28 -4.91
C MET A 27 12.45 7.88 -4.09
N MET A 28 11.27 7.27 -4.17
CA MET A 28 10.08 7.68 -3.46
C MET A 28 9.66 6.62 -2.45
N HIS A 29 9.25 7.08 -1.27
CA HIS A 29 8.72 6.23 -0.21
C HIS A 29 7.25 6.60 0.04
N GLU A 30 6.35 5.63 -0.02
CA GLU A 30 4.96 5.83 0.37
C GLU A 30 4.63 5.02 1.62
N HIS A 31 3.96 5.66 2.58
CA HIS A 31 3.50 5.02 3.82
C HIS A 31 2.03 4.65 3.67
N ILE A 32 1.75 3.35 3.68
CA ILE A 32 0.40 2.81 3.57
C ILE A 32 -0.09 2.48 4.98
N GLN A 33 -1.16 3.13 5.40
CA GLN A 33 -1.73 3.02 6.74
C GLN A 33 -3.01 2.18 6.72
N THR A 34 -3.15 1.36 7.76
CA THR A 34 -4.35 0.56 8.06
C THR A 34 -4.68 0.70 9.54
N THR A 35 -4.77 1.96 10.00
CA THR A 35 -4.92 2.28 11.42
C THR A 35 -6.38 2.22 11.81
N CYS A 36 -6.78 1.26 12.66
CA CYS A 36 -8.18 1.06 13.04
C CYS A 36 -8.83 2.24 13.79
N SER A 37 -8.05 3.10 14.45
CA SER A 37 -8.53 4.38 14.99
C SER A 37 -7.48 5.46 14.80
N TRP A 38 -7.83 6.47 14.00
CA TRP A 38 -6.97 7.61 13.74
C TRP A 38 -7.45 8.83 14.52
N ARG A 39 -6.55 9.48 15.27
CA ARG A 39 -6.85 10.70 16.06
C ARG A 39 -8.09 10.56 16.98
N LYS A 40 -8.25 9.40 17.64
CA LYS A 40 -9.42 9.04 18.47
C LYS A 40 -10.75 9.01 17.69
N GLY A 41 -10.68 8.85 16.37
CA GLY A 41 -11.83 8.79 15.47
C GLY A 41 -11.86 7.48 14.68
N PRO A 42 -12.56 7.47 13.53
CA PRO A 42 -12.65 6.34 12.63
C PRO A 42 -11.28 5.82 12.15
N GLY A 43 -11.28 4.61 11.61
CA GLY A 43 -10.09 4.03 11.00
C GLY A 43 -9.62 4.82 9.79
N CYS A 44 -8.31 4.91 9.62
CA CYS A 44 -7.65 5.44 8.44
C CYS A 44 -7.06 4.28 7.64
N TYR A 45 -7.65 3.99 6.48
CA TYR A 45 -7.24 2.91 5.60
C TYR A 45 -6.92 3.51 4.22
N ASN A 46 -5.67 3.38 3.79
CA ASN A 46 -5.27 3.85 2.48
C ASN A 46 -5.80 2.93 1.37
N CYS A 47 -6.12 3.54 0.23
CA CYS A 47 -6.39 2.81 -1.00
C CYS A 47 -5.10 2.59 -1.78
N VAL A 48 -5.03 1.46 -2.48
CA VAL A 48 -3.95 1.06 -3.36
C VAL A 48 -4.53 0.59 -4.68
N PHE A 49 -3.71 0.61 -5.73
CA PHE A 49 -4.02 -0.11 -6.95
C PHE A 49 -3.53 -1.55 -6.83
N ALA A 50 -4.41 -2.50 -7.13
CA ALA A 50 -4.09 -3.92 -7.18
C ALA A 50 -4.27 -4.43 -8.61
N GLN A 51 -3.33 -5.26 -9.06
CA GLN A 51 -3.44 -5.94 -10.36
C GLN A 51 -4.70 -6.80 -10.37
N ALA A 52 -5.58 -6.55 -11.35
CA ALA A 52 -6.86 -7.25 -11.51
C ALA A 52 -6.89 -8.06 -12.81
N ASP A 53 -6.43 -7.49 -13.93
CA ASP A 53 -6.30 -8.18 -15.21
C ASP A 53 -4.99 -7.79 -15.89
N GLU A 54 -4.11 -8.78 -16.07
CA GLU A 54 -2.79 -8.62 -16.70
C GLU A 54 -2.87 -8.42 -18.22
N ASN A 55 -4.02 -8.71 -18.85
CA ASN A 55 -4.20 -8.53 -20.29
C ASN A 55 -4.58 -7.08 -20.66
N LEU A 56 -4.98 -6.28 -19.68
CA LEU A 56 -5.37 -4.89 -19.88
C LEU A 56 -4.18 -3.96 -19.64
N LEU A 57 -4.01 -2.97 -20.51
CA LEU A 57 -2.88 -2.05 -20.46
C LEU A 57 -3.06 -0.97 -19.39
N GLY A 58 -1.96 -0.69 -18.68
CA GLY A 58 -1.88 0.41 -17.72
C GLY A 58 -2.93 0.33 -16.63
N PHE A 59 -3.57 1.47 -16.33
CA PHE A 59 -4.58 1.57 -15.27
C PHE A 59 -5.87 0.78 -15.54
N HIS A 60 -6.14 0.37 -16.78
CA HIS A 60 -7.33 -0.43 -17.09
C HIS A 60 -7.27 -1.84 -16.48
N GLY A 61 -6.07 -2.37 -16.21
CA GLY A 61 -5.86 -3.65 -15.54
C GLY A 61 -5.85 -3.57 -14.02
N LEU A 62 -6.10 -2.39 -13.42
CA LEU A 62 -5.96 -2.16 -11.99
C LEU A 62 -7.31 -1.92 -11.31
N HIS A 63 -7.50 -2.54 -10.14
CA HIS A 63 -8.60 -2.20 -9.24
C HIS A 63 -8.13 -1.26 -8.14
N VAL A 64 -9.02 -0.36 -7.72
CA VAL A 64 -8.85 0.40 -6.48
C VAL A 64 -9.29 -0.50 -5.33
N ALA A 65 -8.37 -0.80 -4.42
CA ALA A 65 -8.63 -1.59 -3.22
C ALA A 65 -8.31 -0.78 -1.98
N GLN A 66 -9.11 -0.92 -0.92
CA GLN A 66 -8.77 -0.38 0.40
C GLN A 66 -8.02 -1.43 1.20
N VAL A 67 -6.84 -1.09 1.70
CA VAL A 67 -6.04 -2.03 2.50
C VAL A 67 -6.59 -2.07 3.91
N LEU A 68 -6.96 -3.25 4.40
CA LEU A 68 -7.49 -3.42 5.74
C LEU A 68 -6.42 -3.76 6.78
N LEU A 69 -5.49 -4.66 6.45
CA LEU A 69 -4.46 -5.19 7.34
C LEU A 69 -3.26 -5.71 6.53
N PHE A 70 -2.08 -5.72 7.14
CA PHE A 70 -0.89 -6.41 6.63
C PHE A 70 -0.53 -7.62 7.49
N PHE A 71 -0.10 -8.71 6.84
CA PHE A 71 0.26 -9.97 7.50
C PHE A 71 1.68 -10.41 7.13
N SER A 72 2.37 -11.09 8.06
CA SER A 72 3.64 -11.79 7.82
C SER A 72 3.66 -13.15 8.52
N ILE A 73 4.34 -14.15 7.95
CA ILE A 73 4.37 -15.55 8.40
C ILE A 73 5.80 -15.94 8.81
#